data_AF-A0AAV1DP02-F1
#
_entry.id   AF-A0AAV1DP02-F1
#
_cell.length_a   1.000
_cell.length_b   1.000
_cell.length_c   1.000
_cell.angle_alpha   90.00
_cell.angle_beta   90.00
_cell.angle_gamma   90.00
#
_symmetry.space_group_name_H-M   'P 1'
#
loop_
_entity.id
_entity.type
_entity.pdbx_description
1 polymer ?
#
loop_
_entity_poly.entity_id
_entity_poly.type
_entity_poly.pdbx_seq_one_letter_code
_entity_poly.pdbx_strand_id
1 'polypeptide(L)'
;MKKPSTKFPPIENCQEISGDRHSVAADLDGTLLISNSSFPYFMLVAIEAGSFLRGLILLLSYPILAFTYLFFSEALAIKLIIFISFAGLKVRDIEAVSRAVLPRFYADDVRQESFQVFDKGKRKVVITGSPTIMVEPFVKDFLGADKVLGTEIEVNPMTNKATGFVKKPGVLVGKWKKLALLKEFGEDQLPHIGIGDRESDHDFMSVCKEGYMVHKNKLAIPLPHNRLKTPLILHGGRLARRPDPLNALIFYLWLPFGFILSIFRICQSR
;
A
#
# COMPACT_ATOMS: atom_id res chain seq x y z
N MET A 1 19.35 -21.87 14.75
CA MET A 1 19.12 -22.63 13.49
C MET A 1 18.76 -21.63 12.40
N LYS A 2 19.61 -21.45 11.38
CA LYS A 2 19.26 -20.65 10.19
C LYS A 2 18.19 -21.43 9.41
N LYS A 3 17.01 -20.82 9.22
CA LYS A 3 15.95 -21.35 8.35
C LYS A 3 16.58 -21.59 6.96
N PRO A 4 16.36 -22.75 6.30
CA PRO A 4 16.83 -22.94 4.94
C PRO A 4 16.26 -21.82 4.07
N SER A 5 17.11 -21.14 3.29
CA SER A 5 16.64 -20.11 2.36
C SER A 5 15.83 -20.80 1.28
N THR A 6 14.51 -20.85 1.44
CA THR A 6 13.59 -21.16 0.34
C THR A 6 13.83 -20.12 -0.74
N LYS A 7 14.58 -20.50 -1.78
CA LYS A 7 14.79 -19.66 -2.95
C LYS A 7 13.53 -19.76 -3.79
N PHE A 8 12.70 -18.72 -3.72
CA PHE A 8 11.54 -18.60 -4.60
C PHE A 8 12.01 -18.22 -6.01
N PRO A 9 11.52 -18.91 -7.06
CA PRO A 9 11.80 -18.51 -8.43
C PRO A 9 11.27 -17.10 -8.72
N PRO A 10 11.87 -16.39 -9.68
CA PRO A 10 11.40 -15.07 -10.08
C PRO A 10 10.04 -15.19 -10.80
N ILE A 11 9.21 -14.15 -10.72
CA ILE A 11 7.82 -14.18 -11.22
C ILE A 11 7.69 -14.44 -12.72
N GLU A 12 8.72 -14.12 -13.49
CA GLU A 12 8.83 -14.39 -14.93
C GLU A 12 8.80 -15.89 -15.24
N ASN A 13 9.17 -16.73 -14.25
CA ASN A 13 9.12 -18.18 -14.37
C ASN A 13 7.74 -18.76 -14.03
N CYS A 14 6.76 -17.92 -13.67
CA CYS A 14 5.37 -18.34 -13.52
C CYS A 14 4.78 -18.61 -14.91
N GLN A 15 5.03 -19.81 -15.43
CA GLN A 15 4.43 -20.29 -16.66
C GLN A 15 2.91 -20.41 -16.48
N GLU A 16 2.18 -20.18 -17.57
CA GLU A 16 0.74 -19.93 -17.60
C GLU A 16 -0.08 -20.71 -16.58
N ILE A 17 -0.85 -19.96 -15.77
CA ILE A 17 -1.88 -20.48 -14.86
C ILE A 17 -2.91 -21.26 -15.69
N SER A 18 -2.64 -22.55 -15.88
CA SER A 18 -3.50 -23.48 -16.60
C SER A 18 -4.31 -24.24 -15.55
N GLY A 19 -5.57 -23.88 -15.38
CA GLY A 19 -6.48 -24.63 -14.52
C GLY A 19 -7.57 -23.79 -13.89
N ASP A 20 -8.72 -24.42 -13.73
CA ASP A 20 -9.99 -23.78 -13.47
C ASP A 20 -10.26 -23.55 -11.96
N ARG A 21 -9.23 -23.61 -11.09
CA ARG A 21 -9.39 -23.57 -9.60
C ARG A 21 -8.25 -22.87 -8.82
N HIS A 22 -7.48 -21.99 -9.45
CA HIS A 22 -6.31 -21.41 -8.80
C HIS A 22 -6.64 -20.18 -7.94
N SER A 23 -6.17 -20.21 -6.69
CA SER A 23 -6.22 -19.11 -5.73
C SER A 23 -4.85 -18.43 -5.63
N VAL A 24 -4.82 -17.10 -5.64
CA VAL A 24 -3.59 -16.29 -5.61
C VAL A 24 -3.58 -15.42 -4.36
N ALA A 25 -2.48 -15.43 -3.64
CA ALA A 25 -2.18 -14.53 -2.55
C ALA A 25 -0.97 -13.66 -2.92
N ALA A 26 -1.13 -12.34 -2.93
CA ALA A 26 -0.07 -11.43 -3.32
C ALA A 26 0.15 -10.35 -2.25
N ASP A 27 1.40 -9.98 -2.03
CA ASP A 27 1.71 -8.72 -1.35
C ASP A 27 1.34 -7.51 -2.23
N LEU A 28 1.19 -6.34 -1.61
CA LEU A 28 0.85 -5.11 -2.32
C LEU A 28 2.09 -4.29 -2.70
N ASP A 29 2.83 -3.82 -1.69
CA ASP A 29 3.87 -2.79 -1.83
C ASP A 29 5.18 -3.42 -2.35
N GLY A 30 5.54 -3.14 -3.61
CA GLY A 30 6.71 -3.72 -4.27
C GLY A 30 6.41 -5.02 -5.03
N THR A 31 5.21 -5.59 -4.81
CA THR A 31 4.72 -6.78 -5.49
C THR A 31 3.68 -6.42 -6.56
N LEU A 32 2.44 -6.08 -6.19
CA LEU A 32 1.43 -5.61 -7.14
C LEU A 32 1.65 -4.14 -7.53
N LEU A 33 2.34 -3.38 -6.68
CA LEU A 33 2.81 -2.04 -6.96
C LEU A 33 4.30 -2.04 -7.32
N ILE A 34 4.72 -1.10 -8.17
CA ILE A 34 6.12 -0.94 -8.57
C ILE A 34 6.94 -0.46 -7.38
N SER A 35 6.45 0.56 -6.68
CA SER A 35 7.09 1.08 -5.48
C SER A 35 6.90 0.15 -4.30
N ASN A 36 7.98 -0.02 -3.55
CA ASN A 36 8.05 -0.81 -2.34
C ASN A 36 7.90 0.03 -1.06
N SER A 37 7.50 1.30 -1.21
CA SER A 37 7.32 2.25 -0.13
C SER A 37 5.88 2.74 -0.12
N SER A 38 5.19 2.48 0.99
CA SER A 38 3.84 2.94 1.23
C SER A 38 3.77 4.41 1.66
N PHE A 39 4.91 5.05 1.97
CA PHE A 39 5.00 6.43 2.46
C PHE A 39 4.17 7.45 1.64
N PRO A 40 4.20 7.45 0.30
CA PRO A 40 3.44 8.43 -0.47
C PRO A 40 1.92 8.33 -0.24
N TYR A 41 1.40 7.12 -0.02
CA TYR A 41 -0.02 6.89 0.23
C TYR A 41 -0.43 7.34 1.64
N PHE A 42 0.41 7.09 2.64
CA PHE A 42 0.25 7.65 3.98
C PHE A 42 0.28 9.18 3.98
N MET A 43 1.17 9.78 3.20
CA MET A 43 1.25 11.22 3.02
C MET A 43 -0.03 11.80 2.40
N LEU A 44 -0.59 11.14 1.39
CA LEU A 44 -1.87 11.54 0.79
C LEU A 44 -3.00 11.51 1.83
N VAL A 45 -3.10 10.45 2.65
CA VAL A 45 -4.08 10.40 3.75
C VAL A 45 -3.83 11.53 4.76
N ALA A 46 -2.59 11.77 5.15
CA ALA A 46 -2.23 12.81 6.11
C ALA A 46 -2.62 14.21 5.64
N ILE A 47 -2.50 14.51 4.34
CA ILE A 47 -2.80 15.83 3.76
C ILE A 47 -4.30 15.99 3.46
N GLU A 48 -4.91 14.98 2.86
CA GLU A 48 -6.26 15.08 2.30
C GLU A 48 -7.34 14.87 3.37
N ALA A 49 -7.17 13.86 4.22
CA ALA A 49 -8.09 13.61 5.34
C ALA A 49 -7.70 14.43 6.59
N GLY A 50 -6.43 14.84 6.68
CA GLY A 50 -5.90 15.67 7.77
C GLY A 50 -5.65 17.10 7.35
N SER A 51 -4.37 17.47 7.29
CA SER A 51 -3.93 18.84 7.00
C SER A 51 -2.53 18.86 6.39
N PHE A 52 -2.19 19.96 5.70
CA PHE A 52 -0.83 20.18 5.21
C PHE A 52 0.21 20.15 6.35
N LEU A 53 -0.14 20.63 7.55
CA LEU A 53 0.77 20.56 8.70
C LEU A 53 1.03 19.10 9.11
N ARG A 54 0.01 18.24 9.09
CA ARG A 54 0.18 16.81 9.37
C ARG A 54 1.08 16.14 8.34
N GLY A 55 0.87 16.45 7.05
CA GLY A 55 1.76 15.99 5.99
C GLY A 55 3.21 16.47 6.17
N LEU A 56 3.41 17.72 6.58
CA LEU A 56 4.74 18.25 6.89
C LEU A 56 5.39 17.52 8.07
N ILE A 57 4.65 17.28 9.16
CA ILE A 57 5.15 16.50 10.32
C ILE A 57 5.58 15.10 9.87
N LEU A 58 4.77 14.46 9.03
CA LEU A 58 5.11 13.15 8.48
C LEU A 58 6.38 13.19 7.62
N LEU A 59 6.53 14.22 6.78
CA LEU A 59 7.73 14.41 5.97
C LEU A 59 8.98 14.58 6.83
N LEU A 60 8.92 15.44 7.84
CA LEU A 60 10.04 15.69 8.76
C LEU A 60 10.38 14.45 9.60
N SER A 61 9.41 13.57 9.82
CA SER A 61 9.60 12.30 10.51
C SER A 61 10.20 11.21 9.62
N TYR A 62 10.33 11.41 8.31
CA TYR A 62 10.84 10.39 7.37
C TYR A 62 12.21 9.82 7.75
N PRO A 63 13.23 10.61 8.15
CA PRO A 63 14.51 10.06 8.61
C PRO A 63 14.37 9.15 9.83
N ILE A 64 13.49 9.50 10.77
CA ILE A 64 13.21 8.70 11.96
C ILE A 64 12.50 7.40 11.56
N LEU A 65 11.54 7.46 10.63
CA LEU A 65 10.86 6.28 10.09
C LEU A 65 11.84 5.34 9.37
N ALA A 66 12.72 5.88 8.54
CA ALA A 66 13.74 5.10 7.83
C ALA A 66 14.74 4.45 8.82
N PHE A 67 15.21 5.21 9.82
CA PHE A 67 16.07 4.69 10.88
C PHE A 67 15.38 3.57 11.68
N THR A 68 14.12 3.77 12.06
CA THR A 68 13.33 2.76 12.77
C THR A 68 13.14 1.49 11.94
N TYR A 69 12.88 1.63 10.64
CA TYR A 69 12.71 0.51 9.72
C TYR A 69 14.00 -0.30 9.59
N LEU A 70 15.15 0.37 9.42
CA LEU A 70 16.43 -0.28 9.18
C LEU A 70 17.06 -0.90 10.44
N PHE A 71 16.93 -0.24 11.59
CA PHE A 71 17.67 -0.61 12.81
C PHE A 71 16.80 -1.28 13.89
N PHE A 72 15.48 -1.14 13.86
CA PHE A 72 14.60 -1.67 14.90
C PHE A 72 13.62 -2.71 14.38
N SER A 73 12.61 -2.28 13.63
CA SER A 73 11.56 -3.18 13.13
C SER A 73 10.69 -2.48 12.10
N GLU A 74 10.41 -3.19 11.00
CA GLU A 74 9.39 -2.82 10.02
C GLU A 74 8.02 -2.56 10.67
N ALA A 75 7.61 -3.40 11.61
CA ALA A 75 6.33 -3.24 12.31
C ALA A 75 6.28 -1.97 13.18
N LEU A 76 7.41 -1.54 13.76
CA LEU A 76 7.47 -0.30 14.54
C LEU A 76 7.41 0.93 13.63
N ALA A 77 8.14 0.90 12.52
CA ALA A 77 8.09 1.97 11.52
C ALA A 77 6.66 2.15 10.95
N ILE A 78 5.96 1.04 10.66
CA ILE A 78 4.57 1.06 10.19
C ILE A 78 3.62 1.60 11.29
N LYS A 79 3.83 1.27 12.57
CA LYS A 79 3.04 1.86 13.67
C LYS A 79 3.24 3.37 13.76
N LEU A 80 4.47 3.87 13.61
CA LEU A 80 4.76 5.30 13.66
C LEU A 80 4.11 6.06 12.50
N ILE A 81 4.22 5.55 11.27
CA ILE A 81 3.60 6.20 10.10
C ILE A 81 2.07 6.17 10.19
N ILE A 82 1.48 5.08 10.70
CA ILE A 82 0.03 5.01 10.99
C ILE A 82 -0.34 6.07 12.03
N PHE A 83 0.41 6.18 13.13
CA PHE A 83 0.10 7.13 14.19
C PHE A 83 0.08 8.57 13.66
N ILE A 84 1.14 9.00 12.98
CA ILE A 84 1.24 10.37 12.45
C ILE A 84 0.14 10.63 11.41
N SER A 85 -0.14 9.67 10.53
CA SER A 85 -1.08 9.87 9.42
C SER A 85 -2.54 9.81 9.88
N PHE A 86 -2.89 8.91 10.80
CA PHE A 86 -4.28 8.59 11.13
C PHE A 86 -4.79 9.17 12.46
N ALA A 87 -3.93 9.46 13.44
CA ALA A 87 -4.38 9.84 14.78
C ALA A 87 -5.37 11.03 14.75
N GLY A 88 -6.56 10.84 15.32
CA GLY A 88 -7.61 11.86 15.42
C GLY A 88 -8.42 12.13 14.14
N LEU A 89 -8.13 11.46 13.01
CA LEU A 89 -8.95 11.59 11.80
C LEU A 89 -10.26 10.85 11.95
N LYS A 90 -11.33 11.39 11.34
CA LYS A 90 -12.60 10.66 11.26
C LYS A 90 -12.45 9.52 10.25
N VAL A 91 -12.98 8.36 10.59
CA VAL A 91 -12.95 7.16 9.73
C VAL A 91 -13.54 7.46 8.35
N ARG A 92 -14.66 8.19 8.28
CA ARG A 92 -15.28 8.60 7.02
C ARG A 92 -14.38 9.43 6.11
N ASP A 93 -13.51 10.28 6.68
CA ASP A 93 -12.64 11.17 5.91
C ASP A 93 -11.47 10.36 5.32
N ILE A 94 -10.95 9.39 6.08
CA ILE A 94 -9.98 8.39 5.60
C ILE A 94 -10.58 7.60 4.44
N GLU A 95 -11.79 7.04 4.62
CA GLU A 95 -12.46 6.27 3.58
C GLU A 95 -12.72 7.09 2.32
N ALA A 96 -13.12 8.35 2.47
CA ALA A 96 -13.33 9.25 1.35
C ALA A 96 -12.03 9.45 0.54
N VAL A 97 -10.90 9.66 1.21
CA VAL A 97 -9.59 9.77 0.55
C VAL A 97 -9.18 8.46 -0.11
N SER A 98 -9.42 7.33 0.55
CA SER A 98 -9.12 6.00 0.00
C SER A 98 -9.94 5.64 -1.25
N ARG A 99 -11.15 6.18 -1.39
CA ARG A 99 -12.01 5.97 -2.57
C ARG A 99 -11.80 7.02 -3.66
N ALA A 100 -11.56 8.28 -3.30
CA ALA A 100 -11.54 9.38 -4.25
C ALA A 100 -10.14 9.80 -4.71
N VAL A 101 -9.13 9.70 -3.84
CA VAL A 101 -7.80 10.25 -4.09
C VAL A 101 -6.78 9.15 -4.37
N LEU A 102 -6.66 8.16 -3.47
CA LEU A 102 -5.64 7.13 -3.58
C LEU A 102 -5.70 6.29 -4.86
N PRO A 103 -6.87 5.93 -5.43
CA PRO A 103 -6.92 5.06 -6.60
C PRO A 103 -6.17 5.60 -7.81
N ARG A 104 -6.17 6.93 -7.99
CA ARG A 104 -5.38 7.58 -9.04
C ARG A 104 -3.88 7.29 -8.88
N PHE A 105 -3.35 7.46 -7.68
CA PHE A 105 -1.92 7.29 -7.41
C PHE A 105 -1.50 5.82 -7.40
N TYR A 106 -2.37 4.93 -6.92
CA TYR A 106 -2.11 3.50 -7.00
C TYR A 106 -2.13 2.99 -8.44
N ALA A 107 -3.06 3.47 -9.27
CA ALA A 107 -3.15 3.09 -10.67
C ALA A 107 -1.87 3.37 -11.45
N ASP A 108 -1.28 4.56 -11.24
CA ASP A 108 0.00 4.94 -11.84
C ASP A 108 1.18 4.04 -11.39
N ASP A 109 1.01 3.29 -10.29
CA ASP A 109 2.04 2.46 -9.64
C ASP A 109 1.78 0.96 -9.80
N VAL A 110 0.72 0.50 -10.47
CA VAL A 110 0.45 -0.95 -10.62
C VAL A 110 1.50 -1.59 -11.52
N ARG A 111 2.16 -2.64 -11.03
CA ARG A 111 3.16 -3.41 -11.78
C ARG A 111 2.46 -4.37 -12.74
N GLN A 112 2.77 -4.24 -14.03
CA GLN A 112 2.13 -5.04 -15.08
C GLN A 112 2.34 -6.56 -14.92
N GLU A 113 3.58 -7.00 -14.71
CA GLU A 113 3.96 -8.43 -14.69
C GLU A 113 3.26 -9.20 -13.57
N SER A 114 3.30 -8.67 -12.35
CA SER A 114 2.66 -9.30 -11.19
C SER A 114 1.15 -9.21 -11.25
N PHE A 115 0.59 -8.11 -11.78
CA PHE A 115 -0.85 -8.00 -12.00
C PHE A 115 -1.37 -9.05 -12.99
N GLN A 116 -0.62 -9.39 -14.03
CA GLN A 116 -1.04 -10.42 -15.00
C GLN A 116 -1.16 -11.81 -14.38
N VAL A 117 -0.25 -12.17 -13.47
CA VAL A 117 -0.32 -13.42 -12.72
C VAL A 117 -1.49 -13.36 -11.73
N PHE A 118 -1.61 -12.24 -11.02
CA PHE A 118 -2.68 -12.03 -10.04
C PHE A 118 -4.07 -12.12 -10.68
N ASP A 119 -4.29 -11.46 -11.82
CA ASP A 119 -5.60 -11.35 -12.46
C ASP A 119 -6.13 -12.67 -13.04
N LYS A 120 -5.23 -13.61 -13.38
CA LYS A 120 -5.60 -14.97 -13.81
C LYS A 120 -6.15 -15.83 -12.67
N GLY A 121 -5.95 -15.42 -11.41
CA GLY A 121 -6.48 -16.12 -10.24
C GLY A 121 -8.01 -16.03 -10.16
N LYS A 122 -8.68 -17.16 -9.87
CA LYS A 122 -10.14 -17.17 -9.64
C LYS A 122 -10.52 -16.59 -8.28
N ARG A 123 -9.72 -16.89 -7.25
CA ARG A 123 -9.81 -16.26 -5.93
C ARG A 123 -8.54 -15.49 -5.68
N LYS A 124 -8.66 -14.18 -5.45
CA LYS A 124 -7.57 -13.22 -5.37
C LYS A 124 -7.56 -12.58 -3.98
N VAL A 125 -6.48 -12.79 -3.25
CA VAL A 125 -6.30 -12.26 -1.90
C VAL A 125 -5.05 -11.40 -1.86
N VAL A 126 -5.18 -10.17 -1.36
CA VAL A 126 -4.03 -9.30 -1.11
C VAL A 126 -3.69 -9.32 0.37
N ILE A 127 -2.41 -9.48 0.69
CA ILE A 127 -1.90 -9.46 2.06
C ILE A 127 -0.92 -8.32 2.18
N THR A 128 -1.15 -7.36 3.08
CA THR A 128 -0.30 -6.17 3.16
C THR A 128 -0.12 -5.69 4.59
N GLY A 129 1.06 -5.10 4.86
CA GLY A 129 1.30 -4.38 6.11
C GLY A 129 0.56 -3.04 6.19
N SER A 130 0.08 -2.51 5.05
CA SER A 130 -0.66 -1.26 4.96
C SER A 130 -2.08 -1.39 5.59
N PRO A 131 -2.66 -0.31 6.14
CA PRO A 131 -3.99 -0.34 6.73
C PRO A 131 -5.08 -0.81 5.76
N THR A 132 -5.94 -1.74 6.18
CA THR A 132 -7.03 -2.28 5.34
C THR A 132 -7.92 -1.16 4.80
N ILE A 133 -8.37 -0.26 5.68
CA ILE A 133 -9.21 0.90 5.32
C ILE A 133 -8.57 1.79 4.24
N MET A 134 -7.23 1.80 4.17
CA MET A 134 -6.50 2.65 3.23
C MET A 134 -6.51 2.05 1.82
N VAL A 135 -6.30 0.73 1.72
CA VAL A 135 -5.97 0.05 0.45
C VAL A 135 -7.14 -0.75 -0.12
N GLU A 136 -8.08 -1.18 0.72
CA GLU A 136 -9.17 -2.09 0.35
C GLU A 136 -10.02 -1.57 -0.82
N PRO A 137 -10.43 -0.28 -0.88
CA PRO A 137 -11.21 0.22 -2.00
C PRO A 137 -10.47 0.07 -3.34
N PHE A 138 -9.19 0.45 -3.38
CA PHE A 138 -8.41 0.33 -4.61
C PHE A 138 -8.24 -1.14 -5.03
N VAL A 139 -7.85 -1.97 -4.08
CA VAL A 139 -7.51 -3.38 -4.34
C VAL A 139 -8.74 -4.18 -4.78
N LYS A 140 -9.91 -3.93 -4.19
CA LYS A 140 -11.15 -4.60 -4.60
C LYS A 140 -11.69 -4.04 -5.91
N ASP A 141 -11.85 -2.73 -6.01
CA ASP A 141 -12.58 -2.12 -7.13
C ASP A 141 -11.74 -2.06 -8.41
N PHE A 142 -10.41 -1.89 -8.31
CA PHE A 142 -9.55 -1.69 -9.47
C PHE A 142 -8.68 -2.90 -9.81
N LEU A 143 -8.22 -3.66 -8.81
CA LEU A 143 -7.45 -4.89 -9.03
C LEU A 143 -8.33 -6.15 -9.06
N GLY A 144 -9.59 -6.05 -8.63
CA GLY A 144 -10.54 -7.16 -8.61
C GLY A 144 -10.18 -8.23 -7.59
N ALA A 145 -9.60 -7.86 -6.45
CA ALA A 145 -9.37 -8.79 -5.35
C ALA A 145 -10.68 -9.14 -4.63
N ASP A 146 -10.83 -10.39 -4.19
CA ASP A 146 -11.99 -10.81 -3.40
C ASP A 146 -11.81 -10.43 -1.92
N LYS A 147 -10.57 -10.45 -1.43
CA LYS A 147 -10.24 -10.19 -0.02
C LYS A 147 -8.95 -9.41 0.13
N VAL A 148 -8.94 -8.54 1.12
CA VAL A 148 -7.73 -7.85 1.61
C VAL A 148 -7.51 -8.24 3.06
N LEU A 149 -6.31 -8.73 3.33
CA LEU A 149 -5.77 -8.98 4.66
C LEU A 149 -4.76 -7.88 4.94
N GLY A 150 -5.20 -6.79 5.58
CA GLY A 150 -4.37 -5.63 5.90
C GLY A 150 -4.17 -5.46 7.41
N THR A 151 -3.45 -4.41 7.77
CA THR A 151 -3.35 -3.99 9.18
C THR A 151 -4.64 -3.29 9.62
N GLU A 152 -5.25 -3.76 10.70
CA GLU A 152 -6.47 -3.15 11.24
C GLU A 152 -6.13 -2.00 12.20
N ILE A 153 -6.65 -0.80 11.92
CA ILE A 153 -6.48 0.36 12.79
C ILE A 153 -7.50 0.35 13.94
N GLU A 154 -7.10 0.90 15.08
CA GLU A 154 -8.00 1.10 16.21
C GLU A 154 -8.81 2.40 16.02
N VAL A 155 -10.12 2.29 16.29
CA VAL A 155 -11.09 3.37 16.15
C VAL A 155 -11.77 3.56 17.49
N ASN A 156 -11.83 4.81 17.95
CA ASN A 156 -12.59 5.17 19.14
C ASN A 156 -14.10 5.10 18.81
N PRO A 157 -14.87 4.21 19.46
CA PRO A 157 -16.27 3.96 19.11
C PRO A 157 -17.19 5.14 19.40
N MET A 158 -16.84 6.02 20.34
CA MET A 158 -17.65 7.18 20.69
C MET A 158 -17.51 8.32 19.68
N THR A 159 -16.31 8.50 19.12
CA THR A 159 -16.00 9.63 18.24
C THR A 159 -15.92 9.24 16.76
N ASN A 160 -15.90 7.94 16.44
CA ASN A 160 -15.63 7.41 15.11
C ASN A 160 -14.34 7.99 14.49
N LYS A 161 -13.32 8.17 15.33
CA LYS A 161 -12.00 8.65 14.94
C LYS A 161 -10.95 7.56 15.13
N ALA A 162 -9.99 7.50 14.21
CA ALA A 162 -8.83 6.64 14.36
C ALA A 162 -7.97 7.11 15.55
N THR A 163 -7.55 6.19 16.41
CA THR A 163 -6.71 6.52 17.59
C THR A 163 -5.26 6.75 17.20
N GLY A 164 -4.84 6.27 16.02
CA GLY A 164 -3.46 6.21 15.59
C GLY A 164 -2.75 4.91 15.98
N PHE A 165 -3.43 4.02 16.70
CA PHE A 165 -2.92 2.69 17.07
C PHE A 165 -3.51 1.60 16.18
N VAL A 166 -2.94 0.40 16.28
CA VAL A 166 -3.36 -0.79 15.53
C VAL A 166 -4.00 -1.81 16.46
N LYS A 167 -5.05 -2.47 16.01
CA LYS A 167 -5.70 -3.57 16.74
C LYS A 167 -4.77 -4.77 16.83
N LYS A 168 -4.98 -5.63 17.84
CA LYS A 168 -4.30 -6.93 17.93
C LYS A 168 -4.65 -7.78 16.70
N PRO A 169 -3.68 -8.53 16.11
CA PRO A 169 -2.35 -8.83 16.64
C PRO A 169 -1.27 -7.76 16.38
N GLY A 170 -1.59 -6.69 15.67
CA GLY A 170 -0.68 -5.60 15.31
C GLY A 170 -0.51 -5.47 13.80
N VAL A 171 0.65 -4.99 13.38
CA VAL A 171 0.97 -4.79 11.96
C VAL A 171 1.18 -6.14 11.27
N LEU A 172 0.58 -6.30 10.10
CA LEU A 172 0.61 -7.55 9.33
C LEU A 172 1.91 -7.72 8.53
N VAL A 173 2.98 -8.12 9.22
CA VAL A 173 4.33 -8.31 8.66
C VAL A 173 4.92 -9.65 9.10
N GLY A 174 5.72 -10.28 8.24
CA GLY A 174 6.42 -11.53 8.55
C GLY A 174 5.45 -12.66 8.89
N LYS A 175 5.70 -13.32 10.03
CA LYS A 175 4.84 -14.39 10.56
C LYS A 175 3.36 -14.03 10.64
N TRP A 176 3.01 -12.76 10.84
CA TRP A 176 1.61 -12.34 10.93
C TRP A 176 0.90 -12.44 9.58
N LYS A 177 1.59 -12.20 8.45
CA LYS A 177 1.04 -12.44 7.11
C LYS A 177 0.66 -13.90 6.93
N LYS A 178 1.56 -14.83 7.31
CA LYS A 178 1.30 -16.27 7.29
C LYS A 178 0.09 -16.66 8.14
N LEU A 179 0.00 -16.15 9.38
CA LEU A 179 -1.11 -16.46 10.28
C LEU A 179 -2.45 -15.92 9.78
N ALA A 180 -2.48 -14.71 9.20
CA ALA A 180 -3.70 -14.18 8.60
C ALA A 180 -4.14 -14.99 7.39
N LEU A 181 -3.20 -15.45 6.58
CA LEU A 181 -3.49 -16.31 5.43
C LEU A 181 -4.09 -17.66 5.86
N LEU A 182 -3.47 -18.32 6.85
CA LEU A 182 -3.97 -19.56 7.42
C LEU A 182 -5.36 -19.39 8.04
N LYS A 183 -5.63 -18.26 8.69
CA LYS A 183 -6.95 -17.97 9.25
C LYS A 183 -8.03 -17.78 8.17
N GLU A 184 -7.67 -17.21 7.02
CA GLU A 184 -8.61 -16.95 5.92
C GLU A 184 -8.92 -18.19 5.08
N PHE A 185 -7.93 -19.06 4.85
CA PHE A 185 -8.07 -20.24 3.98
C PHE A 185 -8.24 -21.56 4.74
N GLY A 186 -7.92 -21.61 6.03
CA GLY A 186 -7.73 -22.87 6.75
C GLY A 186 -6.43 -23.58 6.34
N GLU A 187 -6.12 -24.71 6.97
CA GLU A 187 -4.89 -25.48 6.70
C GLU A 187 -4.96 -26.26 5.37
N ASP A 188 -6.16 -26.64 4.92
CA ASP A 188 -6.34 -27.55 3.78
C ASP A 188 -6.57 -26.86 2.42
N GLN A 189 -6.90 -25.56 2.41
CA GLN A 189 -7.25 -24.81 1.19
C GLN A 189 -6.30 -23.64 0.89
N LEU A 190 -5.03 -23.80 1.20
CA LEU A 190 -4.00 -22.78 1.00
C LEU A 190 -3.93 -22.29 -0.46
N PRO A 191 -3.51 -21.03 -0.69
CA PRO A 191 -3.37 -20.49 -2.03
C PRO A 191 -2.45 -21.33 -2.90
N HIS A 192 -2.79 -21.42 -4.18
CA HIS A 192 -1.93 -22.09 -5.15
C HIS A 192 -0.68 -21.26 -5.39
N ILE A 193 -0.82 -19.94 -5.51
CA ILE A 193 0.28 -19.03 -5.83
C ILE A 193 0.45 -18.00 -4.72
N GLY A 194 1.66 -17.85 -4.22
CA GLY A 194 2.12 -16.77 -3.35
C GLY A 194 3.05 -15.82 -4.10
N ILE A 195 2.81 -14.51 -4.06
CA ILE A 195 3.67 -13.51 -4.71
C ILE A 195 4.14 -12.50 -3.66
N GLY A 196 5.45 -12.26 -3.57
CA GLY A 196 6.04 -11.28 -2.63
C GLY A 196 7.32 -10.66 -3.19
N ASP A 197 7.82 -9.59 -2.57
CA ASP A 197 9.03 -8.87 -3.01
C ASP A 197 10.20 -8.95 -2.02
N ARG A 198 9.94 -9.44 -0.80
CA ARG A 198 10.90 -9.38 0.33
C ARG A 198 10.98 -10.67 1.13
N GLU A 199 12.04 -10.76 1.93
CA GLU A 199 12.22 -11.87 2.88
C GLU A 199 11.11 -11.95 3.92
N SER A 200 10.48 -10.82 4.28
CA SER A 200 9.33 -10.79 5.19
C SER A 200 8.09 -11.45 4.60
N ASP A 201 8.05 -11.70 3.29
CA ASP A 201 6.95 -12.40 2.60
C ASP A 201 7.18 -13.91 2.51
N HIS A 202 8.42 -14.38 2.67
CA HIS A 202 8.77 -15.79 2.57
C HIS A 202 7.92 -16.68 3.49
N ASP A 203 7.55 -16.18 4.67
CA ASP A 203 6.74 -16.93 5.62
C ASP A 203 5.35 -17.27 5.07
N PHE A 204 4.66 -16.35 4.37
CA PHE A 204 3.36 -16.67 3.78
C PHE A 204 3.51 -17.35 2.42
N MET A 205 4.53 -17.00 1.63
CA MET A 205 4.79 -17.65 0.35
C MET A 205 5.11 -19.14 0.52
N SER A 206 5.81 -19.50 1.61
CA SER A 206 6.16 -20.90 1.90
C SER A 206 4.98 -21.79 2.29
N VAL A 207 3.81 -21.22 2.60
CA VAL A 207 2.58 -22.01 2.80
C VAL A 207 1.72 -22.10 1.54
N CYS A 208 1.97 -21.27 0.53
CA CYS A 208 1.36 -21.45 -0.79
C CYS A 208 1.95 -22.69 -1.48
N LYS A 209 1.21 -23.29 -2.41
CA LYS A 209 1.72 -24.45 -3.18
C LYS A 209 2.94 -24.08 -4.00
N GLU A 210 2.91 -22.89 -4.60
CA GLU A 210 4.00 -22.28 -5.34
C GLU A 210 4.19 -20.83 -4.88
N GLY A 211 5.44 -20.38 -4.81
CA GLY A 211 5.77 -19.02 -4.42
C GLY A 211 6.71 -18.38 -5.44
N TYR A 212 6.45 -17.13 -5.80
CA TYR A 212 7.24 -16.37 -6.78
C TYR A 212 7.71 -15.04 -6.22
N MET A 213 8.99 -14.73 -6.44
CA MET A 213 9.63 -13.52 -6.00
C MET A 213 9.54 -12.43 -7.08
N VAL A 214 9.08 -11.24 -6.69
CA VAL A 214 9.12 -10.04 -7.53
C VAL A 214 10.39 -9.27 -7.18
N HIS A 215 11.33 -9.23 -8.11
CA HIS A 215 12.56 -8.47 -7.88
C HIS A 215 12.36 -6.97 -8.11
N LYS A 216 13.10 -6.18 -7.33
CA LYS A 216 13.08 -4.72 -7.45
C LYS A 216 13.62 -4.30 -8.81
N ASN A 217 12.71 -3.88 -9.68
CA ASN A 217 13.03 -3.32 -10.99
C ASN A 217 12.41 -1.92 -11.08
N LYS A 218 13.26 -0.88 -11.22
CA LYS A 218 12.82 0.51 -11.41
C LYS A 218 12.30 0.79 -12.83
N LEU A 219 12.62 -0.09 -13.77
CA LEU A 219 12.13 -0.05 -15.15
C LEU A 219 10.90 -0.94 -15.34
N ALA A 220 10.28 -1.39 -14.25
CA ALA A 220 9.05 -2.15 -14.31
C ALA A 220 7.97 -1.34 -15.03
N ILE A 221 7.27 -2.00 -15.94
CA ILE A 221 6.27 -1.35 -16.77
C ILE A 221 5.00 -1.14 -15.94
N PRO A 222 4.50 0.11 -15.80
CA PRO A 222 3.23 0.37 -15.16
C PRO A 222 2.10 -0.20 -16.01
N LEU A 223 1.08 -0.76 -15.35
CA LEU A 223 -0.08 -1.30 -16.01
C LEU A 223 -0.86 -0.16 -16.71
N PRO A 224 -1.18 -0.29 -18.00
CA PRO A 224 -2.08 0.63 -18.66
C PRO A 224 -3.43 0.71 -17.93
N HIS A 225 -3.93 1.91 -17.67
CA HIS A 225 -5.14 2.13 -16.86
C HIS A 225 -6.40 1.45 -17.41
N ASN A 226 -6.47 1.22 -18.71
CA ASN A 226 -7.56 0.50 -19.37
C ASN A 226 -7.61 -1.00 -19.04
N ARG A 227 -6.57 -1.55 -18.41
CA ARG A 227 -6.53 -2.96 -17.94
C ARG A 227 -6.93 -3.13 -16.48
N LEU A 228 -7.20 -2.05 -15.77
CA LEU A 228 -7.82 -2.12 -14.45
C LEU A 228 -9.29 -2.56 -14.59
N LYS A 229 -9.85 -3.13 -13.53
CA LYS A 229 -11.23 -3.66 -13.55
C LYS A 229 -12.30 -2.58 -13.62
N THR A 230 -11.97 -1.39 -13.13
CA THR A 230 -12.85 -0.23 -13.12
C THR A 230 -12.14 0.94 -13.78
N PRO A 231 -12.81 1.69 -14.67
CA PRO A 231 -12.23 2.90 -15.24
C PRO A 231 -12.01 3.95 -14.15
N LEU A 232 -10.85 4.60 -14.18
CA LEU A 232 -10.53 5.67 -13.25
C LEU A 232 -11.25 6.95 -13.63
N ILE A 233 -12.22 7.35 -12.81
CA ILE A 233 -12.74 8.72 -12.85
C ILE A 233 -11.81 9.58 -12.00
N LEU A 234 -10.93 10.32 -12.67
CA LEU A 234 -9.95 11.17 -12.02
C LEU A 234 -10.65 12.29 -11.25
N HIS A 235 -10.70 12.17 -9.93
CA HIS A 235 -11.08 13.28 -9.07
C HIS A 235 -9.84 14.14 -8.81
N GLY A 236 -10.03 15.46 -8.79
CA GLY A 236 -8.97 16.42 -8.47
C GLY A 236 -8.59 16.32 -7.00
N GLY A 237 -7.52 15.58 -6.67
CA GLY A 237 -6.82 15.69 -5.39
C GLY A 237 -6.04 17.01 -5.31
N ARG A 238 -5.67 17.44 -4.10
CA ARG A 238 -4.86 18.66 -3.90
C ARG A 238 -3.46 18.53 -4.48
N LEU A 239 -2.96 17.31 -4.62
CA LEU A 239 -1.66 17.01 -5.21
C LEU A 239 -1.78 16.52 -6.65
N ALA A 240 -0.95 17.09 -7.53
CA ALA A 240 -0.87 16.69 -8.93
C ALA A 240 0.08 15.51 -9.16
N ARG A 241 1.08 15.33 -8.29
CA ARG A 241 2.11 14.28 -8.37
C ARG A 241 2.13 13.45 -7.10
N ARG A 242 2.54 12.19 -7.22
CA ARG A 242 2.76 11.29 -6.08
C ARG A 242 3.77 11.92 -5.11
N PRO A 243 3.43 12.07 -3.81
CA PRO A 243 4.30 12.73 -2.85
C PRO A 243 5.36 11.77 -2.29
N ASP A 244 6.27 11.32 -3.17
CA ASP A 244 7.52 10.70 -2.73
C ASP A 244 8.29 11.66 -1.82
N PRO A 245 9.10 11.20 -0.85
CA PRO A 245 9.75 12.09 0.12
C PRO A 245 10.46 13.30 -0.50
N LEU A 246 11.19 13.10 -1.62
CA LEU A 246 11.85 14.17 -2.35
C LEU A 246 10.85 15.11 -3.03
N ASN A 247 9.84 14.56 -3.72
CA ASN A 247 8.80 15.35 -4.39
C ASN A 247 7.97 16.16 -3.39
N ALA A 248 7.66 15.56 -2.24
CA ALA A 248 6.98 16.21 -1.14
C ALA A 248 7.83 17.34 -0.55
N LEU A 249 9.13 17.13 -0.35
CA LEU A 249 10.04 18.17 0.10
C LEU A 249 10.06 19.37 -0.85
N ILE A 250 10.20 19.11 -2.15
CA ILE A 250 10.15 20.16 -3.18
C ILE A 250 8.81 20.90 -3.13
N PHE A 251 7.69 20.17 -3.01
CA PHE A 251 6.35 20.75 -2.89
C PHE A 251 6.23 21.67 -1.68
N TYR A 252 6.64 21.23 -0.48
CA TYR A 252 6.56 22.03 0.74
C TYR A 252 7.51 23.23 0.72
N LEU A 253 8.70 23.09 0.15
CA LEU A 253 9.64 24.21 -0.03
C LEU A 253 9.09 25.26 -1.00
N TRP A 254 8.38 24.84 -2.05
CA TRP A 254 7.81 25.75 -3.05
C TRP A 254 6.52 26.44 -2.58
N LEU A 255 5.77 25.83 -1.67
CA LEU A 255 4.47 26.33 -1.18
C LEU A 255 4.49 27.81 -0.73
N PRO A 256 5.44 28.29 0.10
CA PRO A 256 5.51 29.71 0.46
C PRO A 256 5.78 30.63 -0.74
N PHE A 257 6.65 30.23 -1.67
CA PHE A 257 6.92 31.01 -2.89
C PHE A 257 5.69 31.06 -3.80
N GLY A 258 5.00 29.93 -3.97
CA GLY A 258 3.76 29.85 -4.74
C GLY A 258 2.67 30.76 -4.16
N PHE A 259 2.55 30.81 -2.83
CA PHE A 259 1.62 31.72 -2.15
C PHE A 259 1.98 33.19 -2.41
N ILE A 260 3.24 33.58 -2.26
CA ILE A 260 3.71 34.95 -2.54
C ILE A 260 3.45 35.34 -4.01
N LEU A 261 3.79 34.46 -4.96
CA LEU A 261 3.54 34.67 -6.39
C LEU A 261 2.03 34.80 -6.71
N SER A 262 1.18 34.05 -6.01
CA SER A 262 -0.28 34.16 -6.18
C SER A 262 -0.81 35.53 -5.74
N ILE A 263 -0.29 36.07 -4.63
CA ILE A 263 -0.62 37.43 -4.17
C ILE A 263 -0.16 38.45 -5.21
N PHE A 264 1.08 38.36 -5.70
CA PHE A 264 1.57 39.28 -6.73
C PHE A 264 0.71 39.26 -8.00
N ARG A 265 0.29 38.08 -8.46
CA ARG A 265 -0.60 37.96 -9.64
C ARG A 265 -1.97 38.59 -9.40
N ILE A 266 -2.57 38.39 -8.22
CA ILE A 266 -3.86 39.01 -7.88
C ILE A 266 -3.71 40.54 -7.82
N CYS A 267 -2.61 41.05 -7.28
CA CYS A 267 -2.32 42.47 -7.22
C CYS A 267 -2.03 43.10 -8.59
N GLN A 268 -1.46 42.36 -9.55
CA GLN A 268 -1.21 42.84 -10.92
C GLN A 268 -2.40 42.69 -11.87
N SER A 269 -3.36 41.82 -11.52
CA SER A 269 -4.59 41.59 -12.30
C SER A 269 -5.74 42.55 -11.92
N ARG A 270 -5.47 43.55 -11.09
CA ARG A 270 -6.34 44.69 -10.79
C ARG A 270 -5.79 45.93 -11.47
#